data_AF-A0A8T4PWF0-F1
#
_entry.id   AF-A0A8T4PWF0-F1
#
_cell.length_a   1.000
_cell.length_b   1.000
_cell.length_c   1.000
_cell.angle_alpha   90.00
_cell.angle_beta   90.00
_cell.angle_gamma   90.00
#
_symmetry.space_group_name_H-M   'P 1'
#
loop_
_entity.id
_entity.type
_entity.pdbx_description
1 polymer ?
#
loop_
_entity_poly.entity_id
_entity_poly.type
_entity_poly.pdbx_seq_one_letter_code
_entity_poly.pdbx_strand_id
1 'polypeptide(L)'
;MFKLPYEVRIVLRKSIDNYVVTIKKDIRKILKIDYSSILLLEINNQKFIRTLNNDYQISIPKKITNTNEIILKFTNIYSKQEAKRRERFEVNKNELNIRSFVPSLTQSQKEIYILPEKDESYVWYSIGGGAKEVKIKNCLNIEKLSELVGFYFGDGSTSNGIKSFRLTNCEPSVLIYCLDILEEIGIKREEIKLQIIYSTPTEISYSILNRCVRFWSKTLNVHKNQIISVSKSKGKTESLKYGSARIFIDKNILVEILLHGLLANVLNRIKNPENEYDYVMLKGFLRGLASAEGCVLFNKNNSLIRVGLSFDPHSEELSLYKTLLGHLGIENYHIHGNELLIQKHKNFQKLNEMNLFKMKMDISI
;
A
#
# COMPACT_ATOMS: atom_id res chain seq x y z
N MET A 1 -36.67 -15.25 10.11
CA MET A 1 -35.51 -14.48 9.59
C MET A 1 -34.38 -15.48 9.38
N PHE A 2 -33.95 -15.74 8.14
CA PHE A 2 -32.87 -16.70 7.90
C PHE A 2 -31.54 -16.13 8.37
N LYS A 3 -30.65 -17.01 8.85
CA LYS A 3 -29.28 -16.65 9.25
C LYS A 3 -28.33 -17.11 8.15
N LEU A 4 -27.41 -16.23 7.74
CA LEU A 4 -26.26 -16.59 6.95
C LEU A 4 -25.19 -17.22 7.89
N PRO A 5 -24.35 -18.13 7.39
CA PRO A 5 -24.25 -18.60 6.00
C PRO A 5 -25.40 -19.53 5.56
N TYR A 6 -25.71 -19.55 4.26
CA TYR A 6 -26.75 -20.42 3.65
C TYR A 6 -26.16 -21.27 2.53
N GLU A 7 -26.38 -22.57 2.54
CA GLU A 7 -25.78 -23.52 1.60
C GLU A 7 -26.79 -24.08 0.60
N VAL A 8 -26.39 -24.17 -0.66
CA VAL A 8 -27.20 -24.75 -1.73
C VAL A 8 -26.34 -25.65 -2.60
N ARG A 9 -26.81 -26.86 -2.87
CA ARG A 9 -26.23 -27.70 -3.92
C ARG A 9 -26.71 -27.24 -5.29
N ILE A 10 -25.78 -26.94 -6.19
CA ILE A 10 -26.06 -26.36 -7.51
C ILE A 10 -25.37 -27.18 -8.59
N VAL A 11 -26.12 -27.48 -9.66
CA VAL A 11 -25.60 -28.07 -10.89
C VAL A 11 -24.99 -26.98 -11.76
N LEU A 12 -23.74 -27.17 -12.16
CA LEU A 12 -22.97 -26.25 -12.96
C LEU A 12 -23.27 -26.43 -14.45
N ARG A 13 -23.58 -25.33 -15.16
CA ARG A 13 -23.71 -25.34 -16.62
C ARG A 13 -22.40 -24.86 -17.26
N LYS A 14 -21.82 -25.67 -18.15
CA LYS A 14 -20.56 -25.32 -18.82
C LYS A 14 -20.78 -24.19 -19.82
N SER A 15 -19.95 -23.16 -19.74
CA SER A 15 -19.69 -22.15 -20.79
C SER A 15 -18.25 -22.32 -21.28
N ILE A 16 -17.77 -21.50 -22.22
CA ILE A 16 -16.43 -21.60 -22.83
C ILE A 16 -15.35 -21.50 -21.73
N ASP A 17 -15.35 -20.43 -20.94
CA ASP A 17 -14.29 -20.18 -19.94
C ASP A 17 -14.72 -20.41 -18.49
N ASN A 18 -16.03 -20.48 -18.23
CA ASN A 18 -16.60 -20.49 -16.88
C ASN A 18 -17.75 -21.49 -16.76
N TYR A 19 -18.18 -21.75 -15.54
CA TYR A 19 -19.50 -22.28 -15.25
C TYR A 19 -20.49 -21.14 -15.04
N VAL A 20 -21.72 -21.31 -15.51
CA VAL A 20 -22.83 -20.38 -15.26
C VAL A 20 -23.78 -21.02 -14.27
N VAL A 21 -24.12 -20.28 -13.22
CA VAL A 21 -25.06 -20.68 -12.18
C VAL A 21 -26.22 -19.71 -12.15
N THR A 22 -27.45 -20.22 -12.33
CA THR A 22 -28.68 -19.45 -12.16
C THR A 22 -29.18 -19.60 -10.72
N ILE A 23 -29.36 -18.49 -10.01
CA ILE A 23 -29.92 -18.52 -8.66
C ILE A 23 -31.44 -18.64 -8.75
N LYS A 24 -31.98 -19.79 -8.33
CA LYS A 24 -33.41 -20.10 -8.45
C LYS A 24 -34.28 -19.14 -7.63
N LYS A 25 -35.55 -18.98 -8.04
CA LYS A 25 -36.50 -17.97 -7.51
C LYS A 25 -36.78 -18.12 -6.02
N ASP A 26 -36.91 -19.36 -5.57
CA ASP A 26 -37.04 -19.76 -4.16
C ASP A 26 -35.85 -19.30 -3.34
N ILE A 27 -34.62 -19.57 -3.78
CA ILE A 27 -33.39 -19.13 -3.09
C ILE A 27 -33.32 -17.61 -3.04
N ARG A 28 -33.62 -16.93 -4.15
CA ARG A 28 -33.63 -15.45 -4.22
C ARG A 28 -34.58 -14.83 -3.21
N LYS A 29 -35.79 -15.38 -3.07
CA LYS A 29 -36.78 -14.91 -2.08
C LYS A 29 -36.32 -15.13 -0.65
N ILE A 30 -35.76 -16.30 -0.36
CA ILE A 30 -35.24 -16.66 0.98
C ILE A 30 -34.13 -15.70 1.39
N LEU A 31 -33.20 -15.43 0.48
CA LEU A 31 -32.00 -14.64 0.72
C LEU A 31 -32.17 -13.15 0.41
N LYS A 32 -33.36 -12.73 -0.05
CA LYS A 32 -33.67 -11.35 -0.49
C LYS A 32 -32.67 -10.81 -1.53
N ILE A 33 -32.29 -11.65 -2.49
CA ILE A 33 -31.36 -11.28 -3.57
C ILE A 33 -32.11 -10.51 -4.66
N ASP A 34 -31.64 -9.31 -4.98
CA ASP A 34 -32.09 -8.47 -6.10
C ASP A 34 -30.99 -8.29 -7.16
N TYR A 35 -31.32 -7.69 -8.31
CA TYR A 35 -30.35 -7.46 -9.39
C TYR A 35 -29.16 -6.55 -9.02
N SER A 36 -29.31 -5.73 -7.98
CA SER A 36 -28.26 -4.83 -7.50
C SER A 36 -27.36 -5.48 -6.43
N SER A 37 -27.63 -6.75 -6.09
CA SER A 37 -26.94 -7.46 -5.04
C SER A 37 -25.52 -7.88 -5.46
N ILE A 38 -24.60 -7.71 -4.52
CA ILE A 38 -23.24 -8.24 -4.58
C ILE A 38 -23.18 -9.42 -3.60
N LEU A 39 -22.79 -10.58 -4.12
CA LEU A 39 -22.81 -11.84 -3.40
C LEU A 39 -21.39 -12.20 -2.95
N LEU A 40 -21.23 -12.41 -1.65
CA LEU A 40 -20.04 -13.03 -1.07
C LEU A 40 -20.33 -14.52 -0.88
N LEU A 41 -19.60 -15.34 -1.63
CA LEU A 41 -19.84 -16.77 -1.79
C LEU A 41 -18.61 -17.55 -1.34
N GLU A 42 -18.80 -18.79 -0.92
CA GLU A 42 -17.73 -19.72 -0.59
C GLU A 42 -17.97 -21.05 -1.31
N ILE A 43 -16.93 -21.58 -1.96
CA ILE A 43 -16.92 -22.88 -2.66
C ILE A 43 -15.59 -23.55 -2.33
N ASN A 44 -15.60 -24.77 -1.80
CA ASN A 44 -14.38 -25.51 -1.44
C ASN A 44 -13.40 -24.68 -0.56
N ASN A 45 -13.94 -23.97 0.45
CA ASN A 45 -13.20 -23.05 1.32
C ASN A 45 -12.55 -21.84 0.61
N GLN A 46 -12.86 -21.59 -0.65
CA GLN A 46 -12.44 -20.41 -1.39
C GLN A 46 -13.58 -19.39 -1.41
N LYS A 47 -13.29 -18.15 -1.05
CA LYS A 47 -14.24 -17.05 -1.09
C LYS A 47 -14.28 -16.38 -2.47
N PHE A 48 -15.45 -15.89 -2.85
CA PHE A 48 -15.71 -15.24 -4.13
C PHE A 48 -16.68 -14.08 -3.97
N ILE A 49 -16.38 -12.96 -4.62
CA ILE A 49 -17.33 -11.86 -4.79
C ILE A 49 -17.90 -11.88 -6.20
N ARG A 50 -19.23 -11.87 -6.34
CA ARG A 50 -19.93 -11.89 -7.64
C ARG A 50 -21.09 -10.91 -7.68
N THR A 51 -21.21 -10.23 -8.82
CA THR A 51 -22.44 -9.52 -9.21
C THR A 51 -23.33 -10.45 -10.02
N LEU A 52 -24.62 -10.12 -10.10
CA LEU A 52 -25.57 -10.82 -10.94
C LEU A 52 -25.54 -10.27 -12.36
N ASN A 53 -25.61 -11.19 -13.32
CA ASN A 53 -25.92 -10.88 -14.71
C ASN A 53 -27.44 -10.98 -14.95
N ASN A 54 -27.85 -10.73 -16.20
CA ASN A 54 -29.22 -11.00 -16.66
C ASN A 54 -29.67 -12.39 -16.20
N ASP A 55 -30.94 -12.50 -15.79
CA ASP A 55 -31.56 -13.72 -15.24
C ASP A 55 -30.98 -14.23 -13.91
N TYR A 56 -30.37 -13.37 -13.11
CA TYR A 56 -29.80 -13.73 -11.79
C TYR A 56 -28.74 -14.82 -11.90
N GLN A 57 -27.89 -14.68 -12.90
CA GLN A 57 -26.79 -15.60 -13.15
C GLN A 57 -25.48 -15.10 -12.54
N ILE A 58 -24.64 -16.02 -12.09
CA ILE A 58 -23.25 -15.75 -11.70
C ILE A 58 -22.29 -16.64 -12.49
N SER A 59 -21.09 -16.12 -12.76
CA SER A 59 -20.02 -16.88 -13.40
C SER A 59 -19.04 -17.44 -12.36
N ILE A 60 -18.74 -18.73 -12.43
CA ILE A 60 -17.82 -19.44 -11.54
C ILE A 60 -16.65 -20.00 -12.38
N PRO A 61 -15.38 -19.66 -12.08
CA PRO A 61 -14.22 -20.19 -12.78
C PRO A 61 -14.17 -21.72 -12.80
N LYS A 62 -13.87 -22.32 -13.96
CA LYS A 62 -13.79 -23.79 -14.09
C LYS A 62 -12.72 -24.43 -13.21
N LYS A 63 -11.63 -23.71 -12.93
CA LYS A 63 -10.52 -24.20 -12.09
C LYS A 63 -10.90 -24.53 -10.63
N ILE A 64 -12.10 -24.15 -10.17
CA ILE A 64 -12.53 -24.33 -8.78
C ILE A 64 -13.02 -25.75 -8.51
N THR A 65 -13.52 -26.43 -9.55
CA THR A 65 -13.97 -27.81 -9.43
C THR A 65 -13.94 -28.54 -10.76
N ASN A 66 -13.71 -29.85 -10.71
CA ASN A 66 -13.86 -30.75 -11.85
C ASN A 66 -15.22 -31.47 -11.85
N THR A 67 -16.05 -31.25 -10.84
CA THR A 67 -17.39 -31.84 -10.72
C THR A 67 -18.43 -30.99 -11.44
N ASN A 68 -19.55 -31.62 -11.82
CA ASN A 68 -20.71 -30.91 -12.38
C ASN A 68 -21.64 -30.33 -11.29
N GLU A 69 -21.33 -30.55 -10.01
CA GLU A 69 -22.08 -30.05 -8.87
C GLU A 69 -21.16 -29.43 -7.83
N ILE A 70 -21.61 -28.34 -7.21
CA ILE A 70 -20.93 -27.70 -6.09
C ILE A 70 -21.90 -27.42 -4.96
N ILE A 71 -21.35 -27.31 -3.76
CA ILE A 71 -22.02 -26.62 -2.64
C ILE A 71 -21.63 -25.15 -2.75
N LEU A 72 -22.62 -24.31 -3.05
CA LEU A 72 -22.47 -22.86 -3.03
C LEU A 72 -22.95 -22.34 -1.69
N LYS A 73 -22.04 -21.80 -0.89
CA LYS A 73 -22.33 -21.20 0.40
C LYS A 73 -22.41 -19.68 0.26
N PHE A 74 -23.59 -19.11 0.49
CA PHE A 74 -23.79 -17.68 0.60
C PHE A 74 -23.32 -17.25 1.99
N THR A 75 -22.25 -16.46 2.05
CA THR A 75 -21.68 -15.99 3.31
C THR A 75 -22.21 -14.62 3.68
N ASN A 76 -22.32 -13.72 2.70
CA ASN A 76 -22.96 -12.42 2.88
C ASN A 76 -23.58 -11.90 1.56
N ILE A 77 -24.54 -10.99 1.66
CA ILE A 77 -25.22 -10.34 0.54
C ILE A 77 -25.28 -8.85 0.83
N TYR A 78 -24.67 -8.06 -0.05
CA TYR A 78 -24.60 -6.61 0.09
C TYR A 78 -25.38 -5.94 -1.05
N SER A 79 -26.04 -4.82 -0.77
CA SER A 79 -26.57 -3.97 -1.83
C SER A 79 -25.45 -3.20 -2.52
N LYS A 80 -25.64 -2.84 -3.81
CA LYS A 80 -24.71 -1.96 -4.54
C LYS A 80 -24.48 -0.62 -3.81
N GLN A 81 -25.52 -0.11 -3.14
CA GLN A 81 -25.46 1.16 -2.40
C GLN A 81 -24.56 1.04 -1.16
N GLU A 82 -24.76 0.00 -0.35
CA GLU A 82 -23.90 -0.26 0.83
C GLU A 82 -22.44 -0.45 0.41
N ALA A 83 -22.20 -1.24 -0.64
CA ALA A 83 -20.85 -1.52 -1.12
C ALA A 83 -20.13 -0.30 -1.74
N LYS A 84 -20.88 0.71 -2.18
CA LYS A 84 -20.36 1.98 -2.67
C LYS A 84 -20.16 3.01 -1.57
N ARG A 85 -20.82 2.83 -0.42
CA ARG A 85 -20.70 3.77 0.70
C ARG A 85 -19.24 3.82 1.15
N ARG A 86 -18.72 5.04 1.26
CA ARG A 86 -17.47 5.34 1.95
C ARG A 86 -17.88 5.95 3.27
N GLU A 87 -17.53 5.29 4.36
CA GLU A 87 -17.76 5.89 5.67
C GLU A 87 -16.96 7.18 5.77
N ARG A 88 -17.48 8.12 6.57
CA ARG A 88 -16.73 9.32 6.87
C ARG A 88 -15.47 8.92 7.63
N PHE A 89 -14.46 9.78 7.51
CA PHE A 89 -13.23 9.69 8.26
C PHE A 89 -13.58 9.59 9.77
N GLU A 90 -13.39 8.41 10.35
CA GLU A 90 -13.54 8.18 11.77
C GLU A 90 -12.17 7.77 12.34
N VAL A 91 -11.73 8.52 13.34
CA VAL A 91 -10.50 8.23 14.08
C VAL A 91 -10.88 7.82 15.48
N ASN A 92 -10.50 6.59 15.85
CA ASN A 92 -10.56 6.13 17.22
C ASN A 92 -9.13 6.01 17.73
N LYS A 93 -8.74 6.78 18.75
CA LYS A 93 -7.46 6.60 19.49
C LYS A 93 -6.24 6.29 18.60
N ASN A 94 -5.96 7.12 17.59
CA ASN A 94 -4.85 6.99 16.62
C ASN A 94 -5.02 5.97 15.50
N GLU A 95 -6.21 5.39 15.33
CA GLU A 95 -6.52 4.52 14.19
C GLU A 95 -7.32 5.25 13.12
N LEU A 96 -7.06 4.90 11.87
CA LEU A 96 -7.63 5.48 10.67
C LEU A 96 -8.45 4.43 9.93
N ASN A 97 -9.75 4.71 9.71
CA ASN A 97 -10.58 3.88 8.84
C ASN A 97 -10.16 4.04 7.37
N ILE A 98 -9.34 3.13 6.85
CA ILE A 98 -8.79 3.27 5.49
C ILE A 98 -9.84 3.16 4.39
N ARG A 99 -11.06 2.68 4.71
CA ARG A 99 -12.17 2.65 3.76
C ARG A 99 -12.55 4.03 3.26
N SER A 100 -12.36 5.10 4.05
CA SER A 100 -12.66 6.46 3.61
C SER A 100 -11.69 6.97 2.53
N PHE A 101 -10.57 6.28 2.32
CA PHE A 101 -9.52 6.66 1.37
C PHE A 101 -9.55 5.85 0.08
N VAL A 102 -10.28 4.74 0.06
CA VAL A 102 -10.43 3.92 -1.14
C VAL A 102 -11.25 4.70 -2.16
N PRO A 103 -10.70 4.97 -3.36
CA PRO A 103 -11.41 5.75 -4.37
C PRO A 103 -12.70 5.05 -4.82
N SER A 104 -13.63 5.82 -5.40
CA SER A 104 -14.87 5.29 -5.98
C SER A 104 -14.65 4.63 -7.34
N LEU A 105 -13.63 5.09 -8.07
CA LEU A 105 -13.27 4.64 -9.41
C LEU A 105 -11.77 4.33 -9.48
N THR A 106 -11.38 3.36 -10.29
CA THR A 106 -9.98 3.17 -10.70
C THR A 106 -9.55 4.25 -11.69
N GLN A 107 -8.25 4.39 -11.97
CA GLN A 107 -7.75 5.26 -13.04
C GLN A 107 -8.40 4.97 -14.40
N SER A 108 -8.77 3.72 -14.64
CA SER A 108 -9.48 3.30 -15.86
C SER A 108 -11.01 3.47 -15.77
N GLN A 109 -11.51 4.30 -14.85
CA GLN A 109 -12.93 4.64 -14.67
C GLN A 109 -13.82 3.44 -14.32
N LYS A 110 -13.27 2.43 -13.63
CA LYS A 110 -14.05 1.26 -13.19
C LYS A 110 -14.47 1.39 -11.74
N GLU A 111 -15.72 1.04 -11.45
CA GLU A 111 -16.27 1.10 -10.09
C GLU A 111 -15.51 0.21 -9.11
N ILE A 112 -15.22 0.77 -7.93
CA ILE A 112 -14.62 0.09 -6.78
C ILE A 112 -15.68 -0.05 -5.69
N TYR A 113 -15.75 -1.22 -5.09
CA TYR A 113 -16.69 -1.58 -4.04
C TYR A 113 -15.93 -2.01 -2.80
N ILE A 114 -16.48 -1.71 -1.63
CA ILE A 114 -15.94 -2.12 -0.34
C ILE A 114 -17.02 -2.93 0.35
N LEU A 115 -16.73 -4.20 0.60
CA LEU A 115 -17.63 -5.09 1.34
C LEU A 115 -17.13 -5.17 2.78
N PRO A 116 -17.82 -4.53 3.74
CA PRO A 116 -17.36 -4.45 5.11
C PRO A 116 -17.56 -5.78 5.83
N GLU A 117 -16.48 -6.33 6.38
CA GLU A 117 -16.53 -7.33 7.45
C GLU A 117 -16.13 -6.67 8.77
N LYS A 118 -16.17 -7.41 9.88
CA LYS A 118 -15.93 -6.88 11.23
C LYS A 118 -14.63 -6.07 11.35
N ASP A 119 -13.48 -6.71 11.10
CA ASP A 119 -12.15 -6.10 11.33
C ASP A 119 -11.43 -5.77 10.00
N GLU A 120 -11.98 -6.22 8.88
CA GLU A 120 -11.38 -6.14 7.55
C GLU A 120 -12.47 -5.85 6.50
N SER A 121 -12.05 -5.49 5.30
CA SER A 121 -12.93 -5.30 4.17
C SER A 121 -12.36 -5.93 2.91
N TYR A 122 -13.27 -6.35 2.03
CA TYR A 122 -12.90 -6.73 0.68
C TYR A 122 -13.09 -5.54 -0.25
N VAL A 123 -11.98 -5.06 -0.82
CA VAL A 123 -12.03 -4.12 -1.94
C VAL A 123 -12.14 -4.91 -3.23
N TRP A 124 -13.20 -4.63 -3.97
CA TRP A 124 -13.58 -5.34 -5.18
C TRP A 124 -13.71 -4.39 -6.36
N TYR A 125 -13.21 -4.82 -7.53
CA TYR A 125 -13.31 -4.07 -8.78
C TYR A 125 -13.21 -5.01 -9.99
N SER A 126 -13.74 -4.56 -11.13
CA SER A 126 -13.77 -5.35 -12.37
C SER A 126 -12.47 -5.22 -13.17
N ILE A 127 -11.85 -6.33 -13.58
CA ILE A 127 -10.70 -6.34 -14.50
C ILE A 127 -10.90 -7.43 -15.54
N GLY A 128 -10.92 -7.05 -16.83
CA GLY A 128 -10.77 -7.97 -17.97
C GLY A 128 -11.53 -9.30 -17.83
N GLY A 129 -12.86 -9.27 -17.84
CA GLY A 129 -13.71 -10.48 -17.76
C GLY A 129 -13.76 -11.16 -16.38
N GLY A 130 -13.02 -10.66 -15.38
CA GLY A 130 -12.97 -11.21 -14.03
C GLY A 130 -13.04 -10.17 -12.93
N ALA A 131 -13.08 -10.68 -11.70
CA ALA A 131 -13.12 -9.94 -10.45
C ALA A 131 -11.85 -10.27 -9.65
N LYS A 132 -11.11 -9.25 -9.19
CA LYS A 132 -10.05 -9.44 -8.18
C LYS A 132 -10.48 -8.74 -6.90
N GLU A 133 -10.43 -9.49 -5.80
CA GLU A 133 -10.62 -8.96 -4.46
C GLU A 133 -9.26 -8.71 -3.81
N VAL A 134 -9.18 -7.65 -3.02
CA VAL A 134 -8.07 -7.44 -2.09
C VAL A 134 -8.65 -7.22 -0.71
N LYS A 135 -8.14 -8.01 0.23
CA LYS A 135 -8.45 -7.86 1.64
C LYS A 135 -7.62 -6.70 2.18
N ILE A 136 -8.29 -5.78 2.87
CA ILE A 136 -7.64 -4.68 3.59
C ILE A 136 -8.15 -4.68 5.02
N LYS A 137 -7.29 -4.32 5.98
CA LYS A 137 -7.75 -4.08 7.35
C LYS A 137 -8.64 -2.83 7.40
N ASN A 138 -9.67 -2.78 8.24
CA ASN A 138 -10.55 -1.60 8.28
C ASN A 138 -9.83 -0.39 8.88
N CYS A 139 -9.11 -0.61 9.98
CA CYS A 139 -8.46 0.44 10.76
C CYS A 139 -6.95 0.21 10.82
N LEU A 140 -6.18 1.28 10.61
CA LEU A 140 -4.72 1.27 10.68
C LEU A 140 -4.18 2.42 11.52
N ASN A 141 -3.03 2.24 12.14
CA ASN A 141 -2.38 3.32 12.86
C ASN A 141 -2.06 4.50 11.90
N ILE A 142 -2.59 5.68 12.23
CA ILE A 142 -2.52 6.88 11.41
C ILE A 142 -1.08 7.36 11.17
N GLU A 143 -0.24 7.23 12.19
CA GLU A 143 1.16 7.65 12.16
C GLU A 143 1.96 6.73 11.23
N LYS A 144 1.87 5.41 11.44
CA LYS A 144 2.54 4.40 10.60
C LYS A 144 2.13 4.51 9.13
N LEU A 145 0.84 4.70 8.87
CA LEU A 145 0.36 4.83 7.50
C LEU A 145 0.91 6.10 6.85
N SER A 146 0.95 7.20 7.59
CA SER A 146 1.50 8.47 7.10
C SER A 146 3.01 8.37 6.87
N GLU A 147 3.75 7.63 7.70
CA GLU A 147 5.17 7.30 7.49
C GLU A 147 5.38 6.54 6.18
N LEU A 148 4.57 5.50 5.91
CA LEU A 148 4.66 4.77 4.64
C LEU A 148 4.34 5.66 3.43
N VAL A 149 3.33 6.52 3.54
CA VAL A 149 2.92 7.46 2.48
C VAL A 149 4.01 8.51 2.22
N GLY A 150 4.61 9.07 3.27
CA GLY A 150 5.71 10.03 3.15
C GLY A 150 6.96 9.40 2.54
N PHE A 151 7.27 8.16 2.92
CA PHE A 151 8.37 7.40 2.33
C PHE A 151 8.13 7.14 0.85
N TYR A 152 6.91 6.71 0.50
CA TYR A 152 6.52 6.54 -0.91
C TYR A 152 6.55 7.87 -1.68
N PHE A 153 6.19 8.99 -1.06
CA PHE A 153 6.24 10.29 -1.73
C PHE A 153 7.67 10.67 -2.13
N GLY A 154 8.65 10.44 -1.25
CA GLY A 154 10.06 10.75 -1.53
C GLY A 154 10.69 9.77 -2.53
N ASP A 155 10.71 8.48 -2.21
CA ASP A 155 11.47 7.49 -3.00
C ASP A 155 10.61 6.78 -4.08
N GLY A 156 9.29 6.88 -3.99
CA GLY A 156 8.37 6.24 -4.91
C GLY A 156 8.45 6.83 -6.31
N SER A 157 8.60 5.98 -7.31
CA SER A 157 8.50 6.40 -8.70
C SER A 157 7.03 6.64 -9.06
N THR A 158 6.62 7.91 -9.09
CA THR A 158 5.26 8.36 -9.40
C THR A 158 5.00 8.59 -10.88
N SER A 159 5.86 8.06 -11.78
CA SER A 159 5.70 8.33 -13.21
C SER A 159 4.34 7.83 -13.73
N ASN A 160 3.62 8.70 -14.44
CA ASN A 160 2.35 8.42 -15.12
C ASN A 160 2.49 7.18 -16.03
N GLY A 161 2.12 6.01 -15.51
CA GLY A 161 2.30 4.72 -16.19
C GLY A 161 2.74 3.58 -15.27
N ILE A 162 3.21 3.88 -14.06
CA ILE A 162 3.60 2.85 -13.09
C ILE A 162 2.35 2.25 -12.45
N LYS A 163 2.10 0.98 -12.79
CA LYS A 163 1.01 0.16 -12.25
C LYS A 163 1.42 -0.65 -11.00
N SER A 164 2.58 -0.36 -10.43
CA SER A 164 3.17 -1.15 -9.34
C SER A 164 3.63 -0.24 -8.20
N PHE A 165 3.31 -0.61 -6.96
CA PHE A 165 3.85 0.06 -5.79
C PHE A 165 5.31 -0.33 -5.63
N ARG A 166 6.21 0.66 -5.53
CA ARG A 166 7.67 0.45 -5.47
C ARG A 166 8.28 1.27 -4.35
N LEU A 167 9.11 0.62 -3.54
CA LEU A 167 9.92 1.24 -2.49
C LEU A 167 11.35 0.78 -2.65
N THR A 168 12.31 1.69 -2.70
CA THR A 168 13.74 1.45 -2.82
C THR A 168 14.46 2.03 -1.61
N ASN A 169 15.34 1.26 -0.99
CA ASN A 169 16.25 1.83 0.01
C ASN A 169 17.51 0.99 0.14
N CYS A 170 18.60 1.62 0.58
CA CYS A 170 19.83 0.90 0.94
C CYS A 170 19.86 0.50 2.41
N GLU A 171 19.11 1.19 3.28
CA GLU A 171 19.02 0.91 4.70
C GLU A 171 18.01 -0.21 4.97
N PRO A 172 18.46 -1.38 5.48
CA PRO A 172 17.54 -2.49 5.67
C PRO A 172 16.48 -2.24 6.74
N SER A 173 16.79 -1.47 7.79
CA SER A 173 15.81 -1.16 8.85
C SER A 173 14.60 -0.42 8.32
N VAL A 174 14.82 0.52 7.39
CA VAL A 174 13.75 1.29 6.74
C VAL A 174 12.85 0.36 5.93
N LEU A 175 13.42 -0.55 5.14
CA LEU A 175 12.65 -1.51 4.37
C LEU A 175 11.90 -2.52 5.25
N ILE A 176 12.50 -2.99 6.35
CA ILE A 176 11.81 -3.84 7.33
C ILE A 176 10.60 -3.11 7.88
N TYR A 177 10.77 -1.86 8.31
CA TYR A 177 9.69 -1.05 8.86
C TYR A 177 8.54 -0.85 7.85
N CYS A 178 8.86 -0.53 6.59
CA CYS A 178 7.87 -0.44 5.52
C CYS A 178 7.14 -1.77 5.28
N LEU A 179 7.85 -2.90 5.30
CA LEU A 179 7.27 -4.23 5.15
C LEU A 179 6.30 -4.57 6.29
N ASP A 180 6.65 -4.22 7.52
CA ASP A 180 5.79 -4.46 8.68
C ASP A 180 4.47 -3.67 8.55
N ILE A 181 4.53 -2.41 8.10
CA ILE A 181 3.31 -1.61 7.83
C ILE A 181 2.48 -2.21 6.69
N LEU A 182 3.14 -2.67 5.61
CA LEU A 182 2.45 -3.33 4.49
C LEU A 182 1.74 -4.62 4.95
N GLU A 183 2.36 -5.40 5.84
CA GLU A 183 1.72 -6.57 6.46
C GLU A 183 0.51 -6.17 7.32
N GLU A 184 0.59 -5.07 8.09
CA GLU A 184 -0.56 -4.53 8.84
C GLU A 184 -1.72 -4.10 7.94
N ILE A 185 -1.43 -3.59 6.74
CA ILE A 185 -2.43 -3.25 5.71
C ILE A 185 -3.11 -4.51 5.15
N GLY A 186 -2.46 -5.67 5.25
CA GLY A 186 -2.92 -6.96 4.73
C GLY A 186 -2.13 -7.49 3.54
N ILE A 187 -0.93 -6.95 3.29
CA ILE A 187 -0.04 -7.36 2.20
C ILE A 187 1.04 -8.27 2.77
N LYS A 188 0.93 -9.56 2.47
CA LYS A 188 1.87 -10.53 3.02
C LYS A 188 3.22 -10.46 2.29
N ARG A 189 4.32 -10.77 2.99
CA ARG A 189 5.66 -10.87 2.38
C ARG A 189 5.72 -11.81 1.18
N GLU A 190 4.94 -12.90 1.16
CA GLU A 190 4.85 -13.85 0.04
C GLU A 190 4.35 -13.21 -1.27
N GLU A 191 3.68 -12.06 -1.19
CA GLU A 191 3.12 -11.34 -2.34
C GLU A 191 4.07 -10.27 -2.89
N ILE A 192 5.23 -10.10 -2.25
CA ILE A 192 6.22 -9.09 -2.57
C ILE A 192 7.30 -9.68 -3.47
N LYS A 193 7.81 -8.87 -4.40
CA LYS A 193 8.99 -9.20 -5.19
C LYS A 193 10.11 -8.22 -4.88
N LEU A 194 11.36 -8.67 -5.00
CA LEU A 194 12.54 -7.83 -4.77
C LEU A 194 13.42 -7.74 -6.01
N GLN A 195 13.85 -6.53 -6.35
CA GLN A 195 15.01 -6.28 -7.21
C GLN A 195 16.13 -5.71 -6.38
N ILE A 196 17.33 -6.23 -6.52
CA ILE A 196 18.52 -5.66 -5.90
C ILE A 196 19.22 -4.79 -6.95
N ILE A 197 19.56 -3.56 -6.59
CA ILE A 197 20.27 -2.62 -7.45
C ILE A 197 21.68 -2.46 -6.89
N TYR A 198 22.68 -2.92 -7.63
CA TYR A 198 24.08 -2.91 -7.23
C TYR A 198 24.88 -1.90 -8.04
N SER A 199 25.56 -0.97 -7.38
CA SER A 199 26.48 -0.03 -8.02
C SER A 199 27.86 -0.65 -8.10
N THR A 200 28.38 -0.87 -9.31
CA THR A 200 29.73 -1.38 -9.54
C THR A 200 30.21 -1.00 -10.94
N PRO A 201 31.51 -0.66 -11.13
CA PRO A 201 32.05 -0.40 -12.47
C PRO A 201 32.17 -1.69 -13.30
N THR A 202 32.32 -2.86 -12.67
CA THR A 202 32.51 -4.15 -13.34
C THR A 202 31.19 -4.88 -13.57
N GLU A 203 31.21 -6.05 -14.22
CA GLU A 203 30.03 -6.92 -14.27
C GLU A 203 29.72 -7.52 -12.88
N ILE A 204 28.46 -7.87 -12.67
CA ILE A 204 28.02 -8.52 -11.44
C ILE A 204 28.47 -9.98 -11.49
N SER A 205 29.46 -10.32 -10.69
CA SER A 205 29.93 -11.71 -10.56
C SER A 205 28.92 -12.58 -9.80
N TYR A 206 29.03 -13.89 -9.97
CA TYR A 206 28.23 -14.87 -9.25
C TYR A 206 28.36 -14.75 -7.72
N SER A 207 29.55 -14.38 -7.22
CA SER A 207 29.80 -14.19 -5.79
C SER A 207 29.06 -12.97 -5.23
N ILE A 208 29.02 -11.86 -5.97
CA ILE A 208 28.26 -10.65 -5.60
C ILE A 208 26.77 -10.97 -5.59
N LEU A 209 26.27 -11.62 -6.64
CA LEU A 209 24.87 -12.03 -6.74
C LEU A 209 24.44 -12.85 -5.52
N ASN A 210 25.17 -13.92 -5.20
CA ASN A 210 24.87 -14.77 -4.06
C ASN A 210 24.95 -14.03 -2.72
N ARG A 211 25.94 -13.15 -2.56
CA ARG A 211 26.11 -12.34 -1.34
C ARG A 211 24.89 -11.43 -1.12
N CYS A 212 24.48 -10.71 -2.15
CA CYS A 212 23.36 -9.78 -2.08
C CYS A 212 22.03 -10.50 -1.88
N VAL A 213 21.79 -11.59 -2.64
CA VAL A 213 20.59 -12.43 -2.50
C VAL A 213 20.48 -12.98 -1.08
N ARG A 214 21.57 -13.54 -0.53
CA ARG A 214 21.58 -14.09 0.83
C ARG A 214 21.33 -13.03 1.90
N PHE A 215 21.93 -11.85 1.74
CA PHE A 215 21.74 -10.74 2.67
C PHE A 215 20.27 -10.29 2.67
N TRP A 216 19.74 -9.85 1.52
CA TRP A 216 18.40 -9.27 1.46
C TRP A 216 17.28 -10.28 1.73
N SER A 217 17.41 -11.54 1.31
CA SER A 217 16.43 -12.59 1.65
C SER A 217 16.35 -12.83 3.15
N LYS A 218 17.50 -12.93 3.83
CA LYS A 218 17.54 -13.13 5.28
C LYS A 218 17.04 -11.90 6.02
N THR A 219 17.53 -10.71 5.66
CA THR A 219 17.24 -9.47 6.38
C THR A 219 15.78 -9.04 6.26
N LEU A 220 15.18 -9.20 5.07
CA LEU A 220 13.78 -8.83 4.83
C LEU A 220 12.79 -9.98 5.07
N ASN A 221 13.30 -11.15 5.48
CA ASN A 221 12.51 -12.38 5.62
C ASN A 221 11.65 -12.68 4.38
N VAL A 222 12.28 -12.66 3.20
CA VAL A 222 11.63 -13.04 1.94
C VAL A 222 12.31 -14.25 1.33
N HIS A 223 11.53 -15.08 0.63
CA HIS A 223 12.09 -16.23 -0.04
C HIS A 223 12.99 -15.82 -1.21
N LYS A 224 14.07 -16.56 -1.45
CA LYS A 224 15.02 -16.26 -2.53
C LYS A 224 14.38 -16.23 -3.92
N ASN A 225 13.35 -17.05 -4.15
CA ASN A 225 12.59 -17.09 -5.41
C ASN A 225 11.78 -15.80 -5.66
N GLN A 226 11.57 -14.97 -4.65
CA GLN A 226 10.91 -13.66 -4.78
C GLN A 226 11.90 -12.56 -5.22
N ILE A 227 13.21 -12.83 -5.19
CA ILE A 227 14.23 -11.92 -5.70
C ILE A 227 14.33 -12.13 -7.21
N ILE A 228 13.70 -11.23 -7.96
CA ILE A 228 13.53 -11.36 -9.42
C ILE A 228 14.77 -10.95 -10.22
N SER A 229 15.63 -10.09 -9.67
CA SER A 229 16.88 -9.70 -10.33
C SER A 229 17.87 -9.03 -9.39
N VAL A 230 19.15 -9.11 -9.75
CA VAL A 230 20.23 -8.25 -9.24
C VAL A 230 20.74 -7.45 -10.42
N SER A 231 20.39 -6.17 -10.51
CA SER A 231 20.70 -5.31 -11.64
C SER A 231 21.81 -4.31 -11.32
N LYS A 232 22.61 -3.97 -12.32
CA LYS A 232 23.69 -2.98 -12.20
C LYS A 232 23.14 -1.57 -12.37
N SER A 233 23.50 -0.67 -11.46
CA SER A 233 23.34 0.77 -11.66
C SER A 233 24.50 1.31 -12.51
N LYS A 234 24.19 1.90 -13.67
CA LYS A 234 25.21 2.42 -14.61
C LYS A 234 25.90 3.67 -14.03
N GLY A 235 27.21 3.77 -14.22
CA GLY A 235 27.97 5.02 -13.98
C GLY A 235 28.32 5.34 -12.52
N LYS A 236 28.18 4.41 -11.57
CA LYS A 236 28.51 4.64 -10.15
C LYS A 236 29.66 3.74 -9.69
N THR A 237 30.59 4.30 -8.91
CA THR A 237 31.58 3.55 -8.13
C THR A 237 30.87 2.67 -7.09
N GLU A 238 31.51 1.58 -6.68
CA GLU A 238 30.95 0.67 -5.67
C GLU A 238 30.84 1.40 -4.32
N SER A 239 29.63 1.80 -3.96
CA SER A 239 29.37 2.58 -2.75
C SER A 239 28.75 1.75 -1.62
N LEU A 240 28.09 0.62 -1.93
CA LEU A 240 27.31 -0.15 -0.98
C LEU A 240 27.57 -1.66 -1.13
N LYS A 241 28.05 -2.29 -0.05
CA LYS A 241 28.44 -3.71 0.00
C LYS A 241 27.37 -4.70 -0.47
N TYR A 242 26.09 -4.36 -0.28
CA TYR A 242 24.95 -5.22 -0.63
C TYR A 242 23.99 -4.56 -1.64
N GLY A 243 24.36 -3.39 -2.19
CA GLY A 243 23.46 -2.58 -3.02
C GLY A 243 22.24 -2.07 -2.25
N SER A 244 21.26 -1.55 -3.00
CA SER A 244 19.93 -1.18 -2.50
C SER A 244 18.92 -2.25 -2.87
N ALA A 245 17.88 -2.44 -2.06
CA ALA A 245 16.76 -3.30 -2.41
C ALA A 245 15.55 -2.45 -2.82
N ARG A 246 14.88 -2.89 -3.88
CA ARG A 246 13.62 -2.35 -4.36
C ARG A 246 12.53 -3.40 -4.19
N ILE A 247 11.55 -3.08 -3.36
CA ILE A 247 10.32 -3.81 -3.12
C ILE A 247 9.33 -3.50 -4.26
N PHE A 248 8.65 -4.53 -4.76
CA PHE A 248 7.56 -4.42 -5.73
C PHE A 248 6.32 -5.13 -5.22
N ILE A 249 5.18 -4.49 -5.44
CA ILE A 249 3.87 -5.09 -5.22
C ILE A 249 3.08 -4.99 -6.53
N ASP A 250 2.92 -6.12 -7.20
CA ASP A 250 2.24 -6.25 -8.50
C ASP A 250 0.71 -6.33 -8.32
N LYS A 251 0.15 -5.44 -7.51
CA LYS A 251 -1.29 -5.34 -7.25
C LYS A 251 -1.76 -3.93 -7.62
N ASN A 252 -2.24 -3.77 -8.85
CA ASN A 252 -2.74 -2.48 -9.35
C ASN A 252 -3.73 -1.81 -8.39
N ILE A 253 -4.59 -2.56 -7.70
CA ILE A 253 -5.55 -1.96 -6.76
C ILE A 253 -4.91 -1.42 -5.48
N LEU A 254 -3.81 -2.02 -5.03
CA LEU A 254 -3.08 -1.45 -3.90
C LEU A 254 -2.38 -0.16 -4.32
N VAL A 255 -1.97 -0.03 -5.58
CA VAL A 255 -1.52 1.26 -6.13
C VAL A 255 -2.66 2.29 -6.10
N GLU A 256 -3.85 1.92 -6.57
CA GLU A 256 -5.03 2.80 -6.54
C GLU A 256 -5.39 3.24 -5.12
N ILE A 257 -5.39 2.30 -4.16
CA ILE A 257 -5.73 2.57 -2.76
C ILE A 257 -4.62 3.37 -2.06
N LEU A 258 -3.36 2.91 -2.12
CA LEU A 258 -2.22 3.48 -1.38
C LEU A 258 -1.68 4.76 -2.02
N LEU A 259 -1.59 4.82 -3.35
CA LEU A 259 -0.86 5.88 -4.05
C LEU A 259 -1.73 7.01 -4.53
N HIS A 260 -2.97 6.73 -4.89
CA HIS A 260 -3.89 7.78 -5.32
C HIS A 260 -4.86 8.16 -4.22
N GLY A 261 -5.49 7.17 -3.60
CA GLY A 261 -6.43 7.40 -2.50
C GLY A 261 -5.75 7.98 -1.27
N LEU A 262 -4.82 7.22 -0.68
CA LEU A 262 -4.21 7.60 0.60
C LEU A 262 -3.29 8.82 0.46
N LEU A 263 -2.36 8.84 -0.49
CA LEU A 263 -1.45 9.97 -0.66
C LEU A 263 -2.20 11.29 -0.87
N ALA A 264 -3.17 11.36 -1.79
CA ALA A 264 -3.87 12.61 -2.08
C ALA A 264 -4.61 13.14 -0.85
N ASN A 265 -5.29 12.26 -0.10
CA ASN A 265 -6.01 12.67 1.10
C ASN A 265 -5.07 13.05 2.24
N VAL A 266 -3.98 12.30 2.46
CA VAL A 266 -2.95 12.68 3.46
C VAL A 266 -2.39 14.06 3.11
N LEU A 267 -1.94 14.27 1.86
CA LEU A 267 -1.43 15.55 1.38
C LEU A 267 -2.43 16.70 1.58
N ASN A 268 -3.71 16.48 1.26
CA ASN A 268 -4.74 17.51 1.43
C ASN A 268 -4.91 17.94 2.89
N ARG A 269 -4.83 16.99 3.83
CA ARG A 269 -4.98 17.26 5.27
C ARG A 269 -3.73 17.89 5.87
N ILE A 270 -2.54 17.40 5.53
CA ILE A 270 -1.28 17.91 6.11
C ILE A 270 -0.85 19.27 5.53
N LYS A 271 -1.35 19.65 4.34
CA LYS A 271 -1.10 20.99 3.76
C LYS A 271 -1.75 22.10 4.60
N ASN A 272 -2.88 21.83 5.23
CA ASN A 272 -3.60 22.76 6.10
C ASN A 272 -4.13 21.99 7.32
N PRO A 273 -3.28 21.66 8.30
CA PRO A 273 -3.68 20.86 9.44
C PRO A 273 -4.64 21.67 10.34
N GLU A 274 -5.82 21.12 10.62
CA GLU A 274 -6.86 21.82 11.40
C GLU A 274 -7.03 21.26 12.81
N ASN A 275 -6.54 20.04 13.05
CA ASN A 275 -6.72 19.32 14.30
C ASN A 275 -5.49 18.46 14.64
N GLU A 276 -5.45 17.93 15.86
CA GLU A 276 -4.34 17.11 16.37
C GLU A 276 -4.02 15.91 15.45
N TYR A 277 -5.02 15.27 14.85
CA TYR A 277 -4.80 14.14 13.96
C TYR A 277 -4.07 14.52 12.68
N ASP A 278 -4.33 15.71 12.13
CA ASP A 278 -3.60 16.23 10.97
C ASP A 278 -2.14 16.49 11.32
N TYR A 279 -1.86 16.97 12.53
CA TYR A 279 -0.48 17.12 13.02
C TYR A 279 0.22 15.77 13.23
N VAL A 280 -0.50 14.74 13.71
CA VAL A 280 0.05 13.38 13.80
C VAL A 280 0.36 12.83 12.39
N MET A 281 -0.55 13.01 11.43
CA MET A 281 -0.30 12.64 10.02
C MET A 281 0.91 13.40 9.45
N LEU A 282 0.99 14.71 9.69
CA LEU A 282 2.08 15.56 9.23
C LEU A 282 3.43 15.08 9.76
N LYS A 283 3.53 14.80 11.06
CA LYS A 283 4.76 14.27 11.67
C LYS A 283 5.13 12.91 11.09
N GLY A 284 4.16 11.99 10.96
CA GLY A 284 4.39 10.69 10.34
C GLY A 284 4.87 10.82 8.89
N PHE A 285 4.21 11.66 8.10
CA PHE A 285 4.59 11.94 6.71
C PHE A 285 6.03 12.46 6.61
N LEU A 286 6.42 13.43 7.44
CA LEU A 286 7.78 13.99 7.43
C LEU A 286 8.86 12.97 7.83
N ARG A 287 8.57 12.04 8.75
CA ARG A 287 9.50 10.93 9.07
C ARG A 287 9.70 9.99 7.88
N GLY A 288 8.61 9.65 7.21
CA GLY A 288 8.63 8.85 5.99
C GLY A 288 9.49 9.53 4.92
N LEU A 289 9.21 10.81 4.66
CA LEU A 289 9.92 11.63 3.70
C LEU A 289 11.42 11.73 4.05
N ALA A 290 11.76 12.01 5.30
CA ALA A 290 13.15 12.08 5.75
C ALA A 290 13.87 10.72 5.70
N SER A 291 13.14 9.62 5.76
CA SER A 291 13.72 8.28 5.60
C SER A 291 14.01 7.95 4.14
N ALA A 292 13.25 8.54 3.21
CA ALA A 292 13.47 8.43 1.77
C ALA A 292 14.56 9.40 1.27
N GLU A 293 14.36 10.70 1.50
CA GLU A 293 15.13 11.79 0.90
C GLU A 293 16.04 12.52 1.91
N GLY A 294 16.00 12.13 3.18
CA GLY A 294 16.70 12.84 4.24
C GLY A 294 18.18 12.47 4.33
N CYS A 295 19.01 13.49 4.41
CA CYS A 295 20.44 13.38 4.70
C CYS A 295 20.77 14.03 6.04
N VAL A 296 21.69 13.42 6.78
CA VAL A 296 22.14 13.90 8.10
C VAL A 296 23.65 14.06 8.07
N LEU A 297 24.14 15.21 8.53
CA LEU A 297 25.57 15.45 8.65
C LEU A 297 25.93 15.71 10.10
N PHE A 298 26.86 14.91 10.62
CA PHE A 298 27.47 15.07 11.93
C PHE A 298 28.87 15.68 11.81
N ASN A 299 29.30 16.40 12.84
CA ASN A 299 30.68 16.86 12.95
C ASN A 299 31.58 15.73 13.48
N LYS A 300 32.89 16.02 13.59
CA LYS A 300 33.88 15.07 14.14
C LYS A 300 33.60 14.65 15.59
N ASN A 301 32.77 15.41 16.31
CA ASN A 301 32.38 15.16 17.70
C ASN A 301 30.99 14.50 17.78
N ASN A 302 30.48 13.94 16.68
CA ASN A 302 29.14 13.35 16.56
C ASN A 302 27.97 14.31 16.90
N SER A 303 28.17 15.63 16.85
CA SER A 303 27.08 16.59 16.99
C SER A 303 26.42 16.84 15.63
N LEU A 304 25.09 16.88 15.60
CA LEU A 304 24.32 17.18 14.40
C LEU A 304 24.64 18.60 13.88
N ILE A 305 25.12 18.69 12.63
CA ILE A 305 25.40 19.96 11.95
C ILE A 305 24.20 20.41 11.13
N ARG A 306 23.61 19.51 10.35
CA ARG A 306 22.50 19.80 9.45
C ARG A 306 21.67 18.55 9.14
N VAL A 307 20.40 18.79 8.86
CA VAL A 307 19.49 17.83 8.24
C VAL A 307 19.09 18.40 6.89
N GLY A 308 19.23 17.64 5.81
CA GLY A 308 18.78 18.03 4.47
C GLY A 308 17.63 17.15 4.01
N LEU A 309 16.72 17.72 3.23
CA LEU A 309 15.72 16.99 2.46
C LEU A 309 15.96 17.27 0.98
N SER A 310 16.22 16.22 0.20
CA SER A 310 16.36 16.34 -1.25
C SER A 310 14.99 16.55 -1.92
N PHE A 311 14.96 17.31 -3.02
CA PHE A 311 13.76 17.58 -3.82
C PHE A 311 14.10 17.70 -5.31
N ASP A 312 13.12 17.45 -6.18
CA ASP A 312 13.25 17.75 -7.61
C ASP A 312 13.06 19.25 -7.87
N PRO A 313 14.07 19.99 -8.39
CA PRO A 313 13.96 21.42 -8.66
C PRO A 313 12.91 21.78 -9.72
N HIS A 314 12.43 20.81 -10.51
CA HIS A 314 11.39 21.00 -11.51
C HIS A 314 9.98 20.71 -10.97
N SER A 315 9.84 20.36 -9.70
CA SER A 315 8.57 20.01 -9.05
C SER A 315 8.12 21.07 -8.04
N GLU A 316 6.89 20.93 -7.52
CA GLU A 316 6.36 21.77 -6.44
C GLU A 316 6.81 21.30 -5.03
N GLU A 317 7.68 20.29 -4.94
CA GLU A 317 8.11 19.67 -3.68
C GLU A 317 8.73 20.67 -2.72
N LEU A 318 9.59 21.57 -3.21
CA LEU A 318 10.22 22.58 -2.36
C LEU A 318 9.19 23.47 -1.66
N SER A 319 8.14 23.89 -2.37
CA SER A 319 7.07 24.71 -1.81
C SER A 319 6.27 23.93 -0.77
N LEU A 320 5.97 22.67 -1.08
CA LEU A 320 5.32 21.74 -0.16
C LEU A 320 6.14 21.58 1.12
N TYR A 321 7.43 21.24 1.03
CA TYR A 321 8.28 20.97 2.19
C TYR A 321 8.39 22.18 3.11
N LYS A 322 8.53 23.38 2.55
CA LYS A 322 8.52 24.64 3.32
C LYS A 322 7.21 24.82 4.09
N THR A 323 6.08 24.56 3.44
CA THR A 323 4.74 24.65 4.05
C THR A 323 4.61 23.66 5.20
N LEU A 324 4.96 22.39 4.98
CA LEU A 324 4.86 21.32 5.97
C LEU A 324 5.76 21.58 7.20
N LEU A 325 6.99 22.04 6.99
CA LEU A 325 7.91 22.41 8.07
C LEU A 325 7.43 23.66 8.83
N GLY A 326 6.86 24.63 8.12
CA GLY A 326 6.29 25.85 8.69
C GLY A 326 5.17 25.56 9.70
N HIS A 327 4.30 24.57 9.42
CA HIS A 327 3.26 24.13 10.35
C HIS A 327 3.81 23.57 11.67
N LEU A 328 5.06 23.09 11.68
CA LEU A 328 5.76 22.63 12.89
C LEU A 328 6.66 23.73 13.50
N GLY A 329 6.60 24.95 12.95
CA GLY A 329 7.44 26.08 13.30
C GLY A 329 8.92 25.82 13.06
N ILE A 330 9.26 24.96 12.10
CA ILE A 330 10.62 24.75 11.64
C ILE A 330 10.87 25.79 10.53
N GLU A 331 11.68 26.78 10.86
CA GLU A 331 11.92 27.95 10.03
C GLU A 331 13.42 28.15 9.80
N ASN A 332 13.80 29.09 8.91
CA ASN A 332 15.19 29.43 8.65
C ASN A 332 15.99 28.28 8.01
N TYR A 333 15.41 27.68 6.97
CA TYR A 333 16.09 26.73 6.10
C TYR A 333 16.95 27.43 5.05
N HIS A 334 18.01 26.76 4.59
CA HIS A 334 18.85 27.19 3.47
C HIS A 334 18.66 26.25 2.29
N ILE A 335 18.71 26.77 1.07
CA ILE A 335 18.66 25.94 -0.13
C ILE A 335 20.07 25.82 -0.69
N HIS A 336 20.51 24.60 -0.96
CA HIS A 336 21.80 24.34 -1.58
C HIS A 336 21.65 23.27 -2.66
N GLY A 337 21.76 23.66 -3.93
CA GLY A 337 21.42 22.77 -5.04
C GLY A 337 19.98 22.28 -4.92
N ASN A 338 19.82 20.96 -4.86
CA ASN A 338 18.54 20.26 -4.78
C ASN A 338 18.20 19.83 -3.34
N GLU A 339 18.77 20.50 -2.33
CA GLU A 339 18.55 20.17 -0.92
C GLU A 339 17.99 21.34 -0.14
N LEU A 340 16.96 21.07 0.67
CA LEU A 340 16.44 21.97 1.70
C LEU A 340 17.13 21.66 3.03
N LEU A 341 18.06 22.52 3.43
CA LEU A 341 18.89 22.36 4.61
C LEU A 341 18.24 23.01 5.84
N ILE A 342 17.91 22.18 6.83
CA ILE A 342 17.47 22.59 8.15
C ILE A 342 18.70 22.71 9.04
N GLN A 343 18.88 23.91 9.59
CA GLN A 343 19.99 24.28 10.47
C GLN A 343 19.44 24.95 11.73
N LYS A 344 20.31 25.20 12.72
CA LYS A 344 20.01 25.77 14.05
C LYS A 344 19.50 24.75 15.09
N HIS A 345 20.04 24.87 16.30
CA HIS A 345 19.73 23.98 17.43
C HIS A 345 18.24 23.91 17.78
N LYS A 346 17.51 25.05 17.73
CA LYS A 346 16.06 25.09 17.97
C LYS A 346 15.26 24.18 17.04
N ASN A 347 15.70 24.05 15.79
CA ASN A 347 15.04 23.19 14.81
C ASN A 347 15.39 21.73 15.10
N PHE A 348 16.63 21.43 15.49
CA PHE A 348 17.05 20.07 15.85
C PHE A 348 16.27 19.52 17.05
N GLN A 349 15.98 20.35 18.06
CA GLN A 349 15.11 19.95 19.17
C GLN A 349 13.73 19.50 18.67
N LYS A 350 13.10 20.29 17.79
CA LYS A 350 11.81 19.91 17.17
C LYS A 350 11.90 18.63 16.35
N LEU A 351 12.96 18.47 15.57
CA LEU A 351 13.22 17.25 14.78
C LEU A 351 13.43 16.02 15.68
N ASN A 352 14.03 16.21 16.86
CA ASN A 352 14.24 15.15 17.84
C ASN A 352 12.94 14.81 18.61
N GLU A 353 12.16 15.82 19.01
CA GLU A 353 10.84 15.63 19.64
C GLU A 353 9.89 14.85 18.74
N MET A 354 9.96 15.07 17.41
CA MET A 354 9.21 14.27 16.46
C MET A 354 9.88 12.94 16.14
N ASN A 355 11.08 12.64 16.62
CA ASN A 355 11.85 11.44 16.24
C ASN A 355 11.91 11.28 14.71
N LEU A 356 12.44 12.29 14.00
CA LEU A 356 12.37 12.38 12.53
C LEU A 356 12.93 11.12 11.83
N PHE A 357 14.00 10.53 12.38
CA PHE A 357 14.67 9.36 11.81
C PHE A 357 14.26 8.04 12.46
N LYS A 358 13.06 7.96 13.05
CA LYS A 358 12.51 6.75 13.69
C LYS A 358 12.68 5.46 12.86
N MET A 359 12.60 5.54 11.53
CA MET A 359 12.72 4.36 10.64
C MET A 359 14.19 3.91 10.43
N LYS A 360 15.16 4.77 10.77
CA LYS A 360 16.60 4.50 10.71
C LYS A 360 17.06 4.13 12.12
N MET A 361 17.38 2.84 12.35
CA MET A 361 17.71 2.34 13.69
C MET A 361 18.97 2.97 14.31
N ASP A 362 19.83 3.59 13.49
CA ASP A 362 21.17 4.03 13.91
C ASP A 362 21.30 5.56 14.10
N ILE A 363 20.21 6.33 14.03
CA ILE A 363 20.26 7.80 14.12
C ILE A 363 19.41 8.31 15.29
N SER A 364 20.05 8.54 16.44
CA SER A 364 19.53 9.42 17.49
C SER A 364 20.03 10.85 17.24
N ILE A 365 19.12 11.82 17.11
CA ILE A 365 19.46 13.24 16.91
C ILE A 365 19.88 13.91 18.21
#